data_AF-A0A3E0W5E1-F1
#
_entry.id   AF-A0A3E0W5E1-F1
#
_cell.length_a   1.000
_cell.length_b   1.000
_cell.length_c   1.000
_cell.angle_alpha   90.00
_cell.angle_beta   90.00
_cell.angle_gamma   90.00
#
_symmetry.space_group_name_H-M   'P 1'
#
loop_
_entity.id
_entity.type
_entity.pdbx_description
1 polymer ?
#
loop_
_entity_poly.entity_id
_entity_poly.type
_entity_poly.pdbx_seq_one_letter_code
_entity_poly.pdbx_strand_id
1 'polypeptide(L)'
;MGIGAPLQQTVKNVCAACNNGWMSGLENHAKRVLTSLLLGESDEIRADDQGPVAMWLQKTAFMAMLLSSAEDREAGYGVPPSEYRLLYEQRNTFEPLGTSRFWVGRYVGELGHGSVWVTPLSVGVAGHPESDLPDGYSMTIVLGALLLHGVRFTHLPFPVDLATRHLLGDLWPAALDAGASVAGEITEDQFFALARGRAFVVSDENVTLRPWRPATELEESSLIGSMIEMPTLCGKHVAYYPADLFFEAQQGRFYWFMTGCECGIGYLIHTEHDGAHTKAAETPEQIGA
;
A
#
# COMPACT_ATOMS: atom_id res chain seq x y z
N MET A 1 -4.79 0.99 -6.27
CA MET A 1 -3.99 1.66 -7.32
C MET A 1 -3.11 0.63 -8.01
N GLY A 2 -3.14 0.58 -9.35
CA GLY A 2 -2.50 -0.46 -10.16
C GLY A 2 -1.24 0.00 -10.90
N ILE A 3 -0.78 -0.82 -11.85
CA ILE A 3 0.44 -0.64 -12.65
C ILE A 3 0.40 0.70 -13.42
N GLY A 4 1.11 1.70 -12.89
CA GLY A 4 1.35 2.98 -13.56
C GLY A 4 2.85 3.16 -13.84
N ALA A 5 3.20 3.68 -15.02
CA ALA A 5 4.58 4.01 -15.36
C ALA A 5 5.06 5.17 -14.46
N PRO A 6 6.01 4.94 -13.52
CA PRO A 6 6.37 5.92 -12.47
C PRO A 6 6.90 7.26 -12.99
N LEU A 7 7.30 7.31 -14.26
CA LEU A 7 7.98 8.45 -14.89
C LEU A 7 7.08 9.26 -15.84
N GLN A 8 5.79 8.89 -16.00
CA GLN A 8 4.89 9.57 -16.94
C GLN A 8 3.78 10.38 -16.28
N GLN A 9 3.75 10.44 -14.94
CA GLN A 9 2.69 11.11 -14.19
C GLN A 9 3.20 12.38 -13.53
N THR A 10 2.56 13.50 -13.82
CA THR A 10 2.92 14.82 -13.27
C THR A 10 1.91 15.25 -12.22
N VAL A 11 2.36 15.39 -10.98
CA VAL A 11 1.56 15.98 -9.90
C VAL A 11 1.62 17.50 -10.01
N LYS A 12 0.47 18.15 -10.22
CA LYS A 12 0.37 19.62 -10.36
C LYS A 12 0.39 20.40 -9.04
N ASN A 13 0.44 19.69 -7.91
CA ASN A 13 0.27 20.26 -6.57
C ASN A 13 1.59 20.55 -5.83
N VAL A 14 2.67 20.84 -6.57
CA VAL A 14 4.00 21.15 -6.03
C VAL A 14 4.45 22.50 -6.55
N CYS A 15 4.89 23.40 -5.65
CA CYS A 15 5.37 24.71 -6.06
C CYS A 15 6.75 24.64 -6.72
N ALA A 16 7.07 25.60 -7.60
CA ALA A 16 8.35 25.63 -8.31
C ALA A 16 9.56 25.67 -7.37
N ALA A 17 9.46 26.38 -6.24
CA ALA A 17 10.54 26.47 -5.26
C ALA A 17 10.84 25.11 -4.57
N CYS A 18 9.81 24.33 -4.24
CA CYS A 18 9.99 22.98 -3.70
C CYS A 18 10.55 22.03 -4.76
N ASN A 19 9.94 22.03 -5.95
CA ASN A 19 10.30 21.14 -7.04
C ASN A 19 11.76 21.34 -7.49
N ASN A 20 12.16 22.59 -7.71
CA ASN A 20 13.51 22.92 -8.18
C ASN A 20 14.53 23.05 -7.04
N GLY A 21 14.08 22.97 -5.78
CA GLY A 21 14.92 23.07 -4.59
C GLY A 21 15.21 21.69 -3.99
N TRP A 22 14.73 21.48 -2.77
CA TRP A 22 15.04 20.28 -1.98
C TRP A 22 14.60 18.97 -2.66
N MET A 23 13.49 18.98 -3.41
CA MET A 23 12.98 17.76 -4.07
C MET A 23 13.92 17.30 -5.18
N SER A 24 14.37 18.21 -6.03
CA SER A 24 15.38 17.93 -7.06
C SER A 24 16.72 17.53 -6.42
N GLY A 25 17.12 18.18 -5.32
CA GLY A 25 18.30 17.78 -4.56
C GLY A 25 18.23 16.33 -4.06
N LEU A 26 17.12 15.96 -3.46
CA LEU A 26 16.84 14.61 -2.97
C LEU A 26 16.80 13.58 -4.10
N GLU A 27 16.12 13.89 -5.21
CA GLU A 27 16.06 13.02 -6.39
C GLU A 27 17.43 12.79 -7.02
N ASN A 28 18.25 13.82 -7.15
CA ASN A 28 19.61 13.67 -7.69
C ASN A 28 20.49 12.83 -6.77
N HIS A 29 20.35 13.00 -5.45
CA HIS A 29 21.06 12.18 -4.48
C HIS A 29 20.65 10.71 -4.59
N ALA A 30 19.34 10.41 -4.50
CA ALA A 30 18.84 9.06 -4.61
C ALA A 30 19.20 8.42 -5.95
N LYS A 31 19.08 9.16 -7.07
CA LYS A 31 19.46 8.67 -8.40
C LYS A 31 20.89 8.18 -8.45
N ARG A 32 21.86 8.91 -7.89
CA ARG A 32 23.27 8.49 -7.86
C ARG A 32 23.42 7.12 -7.18
N VAL A 33 22.77 6.93 -6.03
CA VAL A 33 22.86 5.70 -5.24
C VAL A 33 22.13 4.55 -5.92
N LEU A 34 20.85 4.76 -6.28
CA LEU A 34 19.99 3.76 -6.87
C LEU A 34 20.48 3.30 -8.25
N THR A 35 21.09 4.18 -9.06
CA THR A 35 21.65 3.80 -10.36
C THR A 35 22.76 2.77 -10.21
N SER A 36 23.64 2.91 -9.22
CA SER A 36 24.72 1.94 -8.98
C SER A 36 24.18 0.56 -8.61
N LEU A 37 23.14 0.50 -7.78
CA LEU A 37 22.45 -0.75 -7.43
C LEU A 37 21.75 -1.37 -8.66
N LEU A 38 21.04 -0.55 -9.43
CA LEU A 38 20.31 -0.97 -10.64
C LEU A 38 21.23 -1.56 -11.72
N LEU A 39 22.43 -0.99 -11.87
CA LEU A 39 23.43 -1.47 -12.82
C LEU A 39 24.23 -2.68 -12.30
N GLY A 40 23.99 -3.11 -11.06
CA GLY A 40 24.74 -4.18 -10.41
C GLY A 40 26.20 -3.81 -10.10
N GLU A 41 26.50 -2.52 -10.01
CA GLU A 41 27.83 -2.00 -9.68
C GLU A 41 28.09 -2.00 -8.16
N SER A 42 27.02 -2.03 -7.36
CA SER A 42 27.05 -2.11 -5.90
C SER A 42 25.88 -2.95 -5.40
N ASP A 43 26.06 -3.60 -4.26
CA ASP A 43 25.02 -4.24 -3.46
C ASP A 43 24.86 -3.56 -2.09
N GLU A 44 25.49 -2.39 -1.89
CA GLU A 44 25.51 -1.67 -0.62
C GLU A 44 25.10 -0.20 -0.79
N ILE A 45 24.31 0.26 0.18
CA ILE A 45 23.96 1.67 0.42
C ILE A 45 24.77 2.13 1.63
N ARG A 46 25.57 3.17 1.45
CA ARG A 46 26.44 3.70 2.53
C ARG A 46 25.58 4.30 3.65
N ALA A 47 26.11 4.35 4.88
CA ALA A 47 25.43 4.94 6.03
C ALA A 47 24.82 6.33 5.73
N ASP A 48 25.62 7.24 5.16
CA ASP A 48 25.18 8.60 4.81
C ASP A 48 24.14 8.66 3.68
N ASP A 49 24.00 7.59 2.90
CA ASP A 49 23.07 7.51 1.77
C ASP A 49 21.71 6.89 2.16
N GLN A 50 21.62 6.20 3.32
CA GLN A 50 20.41 5.51 3.77
C GLN A 50 19.23 6.46 4.01
N GLY A 51 19.45 7.52 4.79
CA GLY A 51 18.44 8.55 5.07
C GLY A 51 17.88 9.16 3.78
N PRO A 52 18.73 9.70 2.89
CA PRO A 52 18.28 10.27 1.62
C PRO A 52 17.50 9.29 0.74
N VAL A 53 17.92 8.02 0.64
CA VAL A 53 17.20 7.00 -0.14
C VAL A 53 15.85 6.67 0.50
N ALA A 54 15.79 6.52 1.82
CA ALA A 54 14.56 6.28 2.56
C ALA A 54 13.57 7.46 2.46
N MET A 55 14.05 8.69 2.58
CA MET A 55 13.23 9.90 2.40
C MET A 55 12.73 10.00 0.96
N TRP A 56 13.57 9.68 -0.03
CA TRP A 56 13.18 9.67 -1.45
C TRP A 56 12.06 8.67 -1.71
N LEU A 57 12.16 7.46 -1.15
CA LEU A 57 11.14 6.42 -1.23
C LEU A 57 9.80 6.92 -0.65
N GLN A 58 9.83 7.47 0.57
CA GLN A 58 8.64 8.02 1.22
C GLN A 58 8.01 9.17 0.43
N LYS A 59 8.84 10.13 -0.03
CA LYS A 59 8.39 11.25 -0.86
C LYS A 59 7.76 10.76 -2.16
N THR A 60 8.36 9.78 -2.82
CA THR A 60 7.86 9.24 -4.08
C THR A 60 6.51 8.56 -3.89
N ALA A 61 6.36 7.76 -2.83
CA ALA A 61 5.09 7.15 -2.46
C ALA A 61 4.00 8.21 -2.16
N PHE A 62 4.31 9.23 -1.37
CA PHE A 62 3.37 10.32 -1.06
C PHE A 62 2.94 11.08 -2.32
N MET A 63 3.86 11.32 -3.25
CA MET A 63 3.51 11.95 -4.54
C MET A 63 2.63 11.04 -5.39
N ALA A 64 2.86 9.73 -5.40
CA ALA A 64 2.00 8.79 -6.12
C ALA A 64 0.56 8.80 -5.59
N MET A 65 0.37 8.98 -4.28
CA MET A 65 -0.97 9.09 -3.70
C MET A 65 -1.72 10.36 -4.12
N LEU A 66 -1.03 11.43 -4.54
CA LEU A 66 -1.65 12.65 -5.08
C LEU A 66 -2.27 12.44 -6.47
N LEU A 67 -2.08 11.28 -7.09
CA LEU A 67 -2.74 10.90 -8.33
C LEU A 67 -4.17 10.41 -8.13
N SER A 68 -4.52 10.02 -6.89
CA SER A 68 -5.89 9.68 -6.53
C SER A 68 -6.79 10.92 -6.55
N SER A 69 -8.08 10.71 -6.77
CA SER A 69 -9.06 11.81 -6.75
C SER A 69 -9.09 12.49 -5.37
N ALA A 70 -9.65 13.70 -5.28
CA ALA A 70 -9.81 14.35 -3.97
C ALA A 70 -10.70 13.52 -3.03
N GLU A 71 -11.78 12.95 -3.57
CA GLU A 71 -12.71 12.08 -2.87
C GLU A 71 -12.01 10.82 -2.33
N ASP A 72 -11.26 10.10 -3.18
CA ASP A 72 -10.51 8.91 -2.74
C ASP A 72 -9.50 9.26 -1.63
N ARG A 73 -8.83 10.41 -1.75
CA ARG A 73 -7.85 10.86 -0.75
C ARG A 73 -8.50 11.18 0.59
N GLU A 74 -9.67 11.81 0.58
CA GLU A 74 -10.47 12.08 1.78
C GLU A 74 -11.02 10.78 2.38
N ALA A 75 -11.32 9.79 1.53
CA ALA A 75 -11.74 8.45 1.93
C ALA A 75 -10.58 7.52 2.33
N GLY A 76 -9.41 8.04 2.73
CA GLY A 76 -8.30 7.24 3.28
C GLY A 76 -7.27 6.72 2.26
N TYR A 77 -7.49 6.87 0.95
CA TYR A 77 -6.51 6.50 -0.08
C TYR A 77 -5.45 7.59 -0.34
N GLY A 78 -5.43 8.64 0.48
CA GLY A 78 -4.42 9.70 0.53
C GLY A 78 -3.74 9.72 1.89
N VAL A 79 -2.50 10.21 1.97
CA VAL A 79 -1.92 10.57 3.27
C VAL A 79 -2.54 11.88 3.80
N PRO A 80 -2.70 12.03 5.13
CA PRO A 80 -3.21 13.27 5.72
C PRO A 80 -2.38 14.49 5.30
N PRO A 81 -3.01 15.67 5.13
CA PRO A 81 -2.29 16.90 4.77
C PRO A 81 -1.13 17.26 5.72
N SER A 82 -1.20 16.84 6.99
CA SER A 82 -0.12 17.00 7.97
C SER A 82 1.16 16.28 7.57
N GLU A 83 1.07 15.13 6.91
CA GLU A 83 2.24 14.34 6.50
C GLU A 83 3.08 15.09 5.44
N TYR A 84 2.45 15.79 4.50
CA TYR A 84 3.17 16.63 3.53
C TYR A 84 3.87 17.82 4.21
N ARG A 85 3.23 18.40 5.24
CA ARG A 85 3.84 19.48 6.03
C ARG A 85 5.06 18.99 6.80
N LEU A 86 4.93 17.86 7.49
CA LEU A 86 6.04 17.23 8.22
C LEU A 86 7.20 16.90 7.26
N LEU A 87 6.89 16.34 6.08
CA LEU A 87 7.92 16.02 5.08
C LEU A 87 8.64 17.29 4.58
N TYR A 88 7.91 18.38 4.40
CA TYR A 88 8.50 19.67 4.06
C TYR A 88 9.36 20.22 5.21
N GLU A 89 8.93 20.10 6.46
CA GLU A 89 9.71 20.53 7.62
C GLU A 89 11.02 19.73 7.75
N GLN A 90 11.00 18.44 7.44
CA GLN A 90 12.14 17.52 7.44
C GLN A 90 13.12 17.74 6.26
N ARG A 91 12.80 18.60 5.29
CA ARG A 91 13.55 18.75 4.02
C ARG A 91 15.06 19.01 4.12
N ASN A 92 15.56 19.50 5.25
CA ASN A 92 16.98 19.85 5.41
C ASN A 92 17.83 18.73 6.01
N THR A 93 17.21 17.72 6.64
CA THR A 93 17.95 16.59 7.24
C THR A 93 18.16 15.45 6.25
N PHE A 94 17.33 15.39 5.20
CA PHE A 94 17.27 14.26 4.25
C PHE A 94 17.02 12.91 4.96
N GLU A 95 16.25 12.93 6.04
CA GLU A 95 15.78 11.73 6.72
C GLU A 95 14.28 11.54 6.47
N PRO A 96 13.77 10.31 6.44
CA PRO A 96 12.34 10.08 6.38
C PRO A 96 11.64 10.58 7.65
N LEU A 97 10.30 10.62 7.64
CA LEU A 97 9.55 10.97 8.84
C LEU A 97 9.75 9.93 9.95
N GLY A 98 9.65 10.34 11.20
CA GLY A 98 9.77 9.46 12.37
C GLY A 98 8.80 8.27 12.31
N THR A 99 9.04 7.21 13.07
CA THR A 99 8.23 5.96 13.06
C THR A 99 8.05 5.34 11.66
N SER A 100 8.99 5.61 10.75
CA SER A 100 9.07 4.91 9.47
C SER A 100 10.13 3.81 9.53
N ARG A 101 9.87 2.71 8.83
CA ARG A 101 10.85 1.65 8.58
C ARG A 101 10.93 1.38 7.10
N PHE A 102 12.15 1.16 6.61
CA PHE A 102 12.42 0.92 5.20
C PHE A 102 13.40 -0.23 5.03
N TRP A 103 13.21 -0.95 3.94
CA TRP A 103 13.97 -2.12 3.56
C TRP A 103 14.33 -2.08 2.07
N VAL A 104 15.38 -2.80 1.71
CA VAL A 104 15.86 -2.95 0.34
C VAL A 104 16.13 -4.42 -0.01
N GLY A 105 15.78 -4.82 -1.22
CA GLY A 105 16.05 -6.17 -1.73
C GLY A 105 16.02 -6.23 -3.25
N ARG A 106 16.04 -7.45 -3.80
CA ARG A 106 15.98 -7.68 -5.24
C ARG A 106 14.62 -8.21 -5.67
N TYR A 107 14.05 -7.62 -6.71
CA TYR A 107 12.86 -8.12 -7.39
C TYR A 107 13.26 -9.08 -8.52
N VAL A 108 12.64 -10.26 -8.55
CA VAL A 108 12.86 -11.31 -9.56
C VAL A 108 11.52 -11.68 -10.19
N GLY A 109 11.01 -10.79 -11.05
CA GLY A 109 9.76 -11.01 -11.79
C GLY A 109 9.69 -10.12 -13.02
N GLU A 110 8.50 -10.02 -13.64
CA GLU A 110 8.34 -9.44 -14.98
C GLU A 110 7.62 -8.08 -14.99
N LEU A 111 7.36 -7.49 -13.83
CA LEU A 111 6.94 -6.10 -13.73
C LEU A 111 7.97 -5.24 -14.47
N GLY A 112 7.51 -4.43 -15.43
CA GLY A 112 8.36 -3.68 -16.35
C GLY A 112 9.29 -2.63 -15.69
N HIS A 113 9.63 -1.56 -16.41
CA HIS A 113 10.70 -0.64 -16.00
C HIS A 113 10.53 0.04 -14.61
N GLY A 114 9.34 0.01 -14.01
CA GLY A 114 9.15 0.30 -12.58
C GLY A 114 7.68 0.36 -12.17
N SER A 115 7.41 0.30 -10.86
CA SER A 115 6.08 0.50 -10.29
C SER A 115 6.15 1.09 -8.88
N VAL A 116 5.11 1.83 -8.48
CA VAL A 116 4.94 2.37 -7.12
C VAL A 116 3.59 1.91 -6.58
N TRP A 117 3.60 1.31 -5.41
CA TRP A 117 2.43 0.80 -4.72
C TRP A 117 2.37 1.42 -3.33
N VAL A 118 1.20 1.92 -2.97
CA VAL A 118 0.92 2.38 -1.62
C VAL A 118 -0.35 1.71 -1.15
N THR A 119 -0.26 1.00 -0.01
CA THR A 119 -1.38 0.32 0.61
C THR A 119 -1.62 0.92 1.99
N PRO A 120 -2.77 1.57 2.19
CA PRO A 120 -3.22 1.98 3.52
C PRO A 120 -3.30 0.78 4.47
N LEU A 121 -2.96 0.97 5.74
CA LEU A 121 -2.89 -0.06 6.76
C LEU A 121 -3.69 0.34 7.98
N SER A 122 -4.35 -0.65 8.59
CA SER A 122 -4.95 -0.54 9.92
C SER A 122 -4.11 -1.27 10.94
N VAL A 123 -4.03 -0.71 12.14
CA VAL A 123 -3.44 -1.35 13.31
C VAL A 123 -4.56 -1.71 14.28
N GLY A 124 -4.85 -3.01 14.38
CA GLY A 124 -5.74 -3.53 15.40
C GLY A 124 -4.99 -3.74 16.71
N VAL A 125 -5.49 -3.16 17.79
CA VAL A 125 -4.99 -3.40 19.16
C VAL A 125 -6.09 -4.08 19.96
N ALA A 126 -5.76 -5.17 20.65
CA ALA A 126 -6.72 -5.87 21.49
C ALA A 126 -7.46 -4.90 22.45
N GLY A 127 -8.79 -4.91 22.40
CA GLY A 127 -9.65 -4.07 23.24
C GLY A 127 -9.81 -2.61 22.80
N HIS A 128 -9.28 -2.21 21.65
CA HIS A 128 -9.44 -0.86 21.09
C HIS A 128 -10.18 -0.90 19.75
N PRO A 129 -11.10 0.04 19.50
CA PRO A 129 -11.74 0.15 18.19
C PRO A 129 -10.71 0.54 17.13
N GLU A 130 -10.91 0.01 15.92
CA GLU A 130 -10.11 0.40 14.76
C GLU A 130 -10.43 1.85 14.35
N SER A 131 -9.45 2.52 13.77
CA SER A 131 -9.61 3.88 13.27
C SER A 131 -10.41 3.90 11.96
N ASP A 132 -11.31 4.89 11.82
CA ASP A 132 -12.04 5.17 10.59
C ASP A 132 -11.13 5.61 9.43
N LEU A 133 -9.87 5.96 9.73
CA LEU A 133 -8.84 6.31 8.78
C LEU A 133 -7.63 5.38 8.93
N PRO A 134 -6.81 5.21 7.88
CA PRO A 134 -5.60 4.39 7.98
C PRO A 134 -4.65 4.86 9.09
N ASP A 135 -4.15 3.91 9.87
CA ASP A 135 -3.14 4.13 10.91
C ASP A 135 -1.72 4.27 10.33
N GLY A 136 -1.53 3.78 9.11
CA GLY A 136 -0.27 3.86 8.38
C GLY A 136 -0.38 3.49 6.92
N TYR A 137 0.77 3.50 6.24
CA TYR A 137 0.89 3.24 4.81
C TYR A 137 2.10 2.35 4.55
N SER A 138 1.86 1.22 3.90
CA SER A 138 2.87 0.40 3.25
C SER A 138 3.24 1.02 1.91
N MET A 139 4.53 1.10 1.61
CA MET A 139 5.08 1.73 0.41
C MET A 139 6.02 0.75 -0.25
N THR A 140 5.78 0.42 -1.51
CA THR A 140 6.65 -0.49 -2.28
C THR A 140 6.97 0.12 -3.62
N ILE A 141 8.25 0.21 -3.94
CA ILE A 141 8.74 0.68 -5.23
C ILE A 141 9.61 -0.40 -5.84
N VAL A 142 9.35 -0.73 -7.09
CA VAL A 142 10.23 -1.55 -7.93
C VAL A 142 10.79 -0.67 -9.03
N LEU A 143 12.10 -0.71 -9.22
CA LEU A 143 12.83 -0.11 -10.33
C LEU A 143 13.70 -1.20 -10.94
N GLY A 144 13.40 -1.69 -12.14
CA GLY A 144 14.09 -2.86 -12.69
C GLY A 144 14.13 -4.03 -11.67
N ALA A 145 15.33 -4.49 -11.31
CA ALA A 145 15.52 -5.54 -10.31
C ALA A 145 15.63 -5.04 -8.85
N LEU A 146 15.58 -3.73 -8.61
CA LEU A 146 15.68 -3.15 -7.26
C LEU A 146 14.29 -3.03 -6.63
N LEU A 147 14.14 -3.59 -5.43
CA LEU A 147 12.95 -3.48 -4.60
C LEU A 147 13.24 -2.60 -3.38
N LEU A 148 12.40 -1.62 -3.17
CA LEU A 148 12.39 -0.75 -2.00
C LEU A 148 11.04 -0.88 -1.32
N HIS A 149 11.03 -1.13 -0.03
CA HIS A 149 9.82 -1.34 0.74
C HIS A 149 9.85 -0.54 2.03
N GLY A 150 8.70 -0.16 2.55
CA GLY A 150 8.63 0.46 3.86
C GLY A 150 7.23 0.67 4.37
N VAL A 151 7.19 1.20 5.58
CA VAL A 151 5.97 1.51 6.32
C VAL A 151 6.15 2.81 7.07
N ARG A 152 5.07 3.60 7.12
CA ARG A 152 4.97 4.84 7.90
C ARG A 152 3.66 4.80 8.69
N PHE A 153 3.72 5.01 9.99
CA PHE A 153 2.55 5.13 10.87
C PHE A 153 2.26 6.59 11.24
N THR A 154 1.04 7.06 11.04
CA THR A 154 0.72 8.50 11.15
C THR A 154 0.22 8.92 12.53
N HIS A 155 -0.52 8.04 13.22
CA HIS A 155 -1.29 8.41 14.41
C HIS A 155 -1.13 7.47 15.61
N LEU A 156 -0.12 6.59 15.61
CA LEU A 156 0.06 5.64 16.70
C LEU A 156 0.76 6.28 17.91
N PRO A 157 0.20 6.16 19.13
CA PRO A 157 0.82 6.69 20.35
C PRO A 157 1.97 5.80 20.87
N PHE A 158 2.23 4.67 20.22
CA PHE A 158 3.27 3.70 20.56
C PHE A 158 4.02 3.24 19.30
N PRO A 159 5.29 2.83 19.44
CA PRO A 159 6.02 2.22 18.34
C PRO A 159 5.46 0.83 18.03
N VAL A 160 5.37 0.48 16.75
CA VAL A 160 5.11 -0.89 16.29
C VAL A 160 6.42 -1.46 15.78
N ASP A 161 6.89 -2.53 16.42
CA ASP A 161 8.08 -3.24 15.96
C ASP A 161 7.69 -4.26 14.89
N LEU A 162 8.30 -4.10 13.71
CA LEU A 162 7.94 -4.80 12.49
C LEU A 162 9.15 -5.42 11.82
N ALA A 163 8.98 -6.65 11.36
CA ALA A 163 9.85 -7.27 10.38
C ALA A 163 9.07 -7.59 9.10
N THR A 164 9.78 -7.87 8.01
CA THR A 164 9.21 -8.49 6.82
C THR A 164 9.35 -10.01 6.94
N ARG A 165 8.35 -10.77 6.46
CA ARG A 165 8.40 -12.24 6.39
C ARG A 165 9.57 -12.74 5.55
N HIS A 166 9.98 -11.94 4.57
CA HIS A 166 11.12 -12.19 3.72
C HIS A 166 12.32 -11.42 4.25
N LEU A 167 13.51 -12.03 4.16
CA LEU A 167 14.76 -11.37 4.52
C LEU A 167 15.03 -10.24 3.53
N LEU A 168 14.91 -9.00 3.98
CA LEU A 168 15.31 -7.80 3.24
C LEU A 168 16.39 -7.08 4.06
N GLY A 169 17.21 -6.28 3.38
CA GLY A 169 18.19 -5.44 4.07
C GLY A 169 17.51 -4.29 4.77
N ASP A 170 17.85 -4.05 6.04
CA ASP A 170 17.37 -2.89 6.79
C ASP A 170 17.99 -1.62 6.21
N LEU A 171 17.17 -0.78 5.58
CA LEU A 171 17.56 0.50 5.00
C LEU A 171 17.36 1.65 5.99
N TRP A 172 16.32 1.57 6.82
CA TRP A 172 16.05 2.59 7.84
C TRP A 172 15.17 2.03 8.97
N PRO A 173 15.42 2.37 10.24
CA PRO A 173 16.48 3.26 10.75
C PRO A 173 17.88 2.70 10.51
N ALA A 174 18.82 3.58 10.18
CA ALA A 174 20.20 3.17 9.94
C ALA A 174 20.85 2.65 11.23
N ALA A 175 21.50 1.50 11.16
CA ALA A 175 22.39 1.06 12.23
C ALA A 175 23.62 1.98 12.26
N LEU A 176 24.08 2.36 13.46
CA LEU A 176 25.22 3.24 13.67
C LEU A 176 26.44 2.77 12.83
N ASP A 177 26.93 3.66 11.98
CA ASP A 177 28.12 3.49 11.11
C ASP A 177 28.08 2.29 10.15
N ALA A 178 26.94 1.62 9.99
CA ALA A 178 26.77 0.48 9.10
C ALA A 178 25.99 0.91 7.85
N GLY A 179 26.46 0.48 6.67
CA GLY A 179 25.68 0.55 5.44
C GLY A 179 24.53 -0.48 5.43
N ALA A 180 23.59 -0.31 4.50
CA ALA A 180 22.54 -1.29 4.23
C ALA A 180 22.92 -2.12 3.00
N SER A 181 22.93 -3.45 3.14
CA SER A 181 23.13 -4.35 2.00
C SER A 181 21.80 -4.69 1.34
N VAL A 182 21.76 -4.74 0.01
CA VAL A 182 20.63 -5.29 -0.75
C VAL A 182 20.56 -6.79 -0.44
N ALA A 183 19.50 -7.21 0.24
CA ALA A 183 19.35 -8.61 0.66
C ALA A 183 18.00 -9.19 0.26
N GLY A 184 18.01 -10.50 0.00
CA GLY A 184 16.83 -11.25 -0.40
C GLY A 184 16.41 -11.05 -1.85
N GLU A 185 15.78 -12.09 -2.37
CA GLU A 185 15.11 -12.09 -3.66
C GLU A 185 13.61 -12.25 -3.43
N ILE A 186 12.83 -11.38 -4.07
CA ILE A 186 11.38 -11.32 -3.99
C ILE A 186 10.82 -11.66 -5.36
N THR A 187 10.16 -12.81 -5.45
CA THR A 187 9.40 -13.23 -6.63
C THR A 187 8.16 -12.37 -6.84
N GLU A 188 7.51 -12.49 -7.99
CA GLU A 188 6.29 -11.74 -8.32
C GLU A 188 5.13 -11.97 -7.31
N ASP A 189 4.86 -13.22 -6.91
CA ASP A 189 3.82 -13.52 -5.92
C ASP A 189 4.12 -12.91 -4.55
N GLN A 190 5.39 -13.01 -4.12
CA GLN A 190 5.85 -12.43 -2.85
C GLN A 190 5.81 -10.89 -2.90
N PHE A 191 6.13 -10.31 -4.05
CA PHE A 191 5.99 -8.88 -4.28
C PHE A 191 4.55 -8.43 -4.08
N PHE A 192 3.55 -9.12 -4.63
CA PHE A 192 2.16 -8.73 -4.43
C PHE A 192 1.71 -8.87 -2.97
N ALA A 193 2.18 -9.90 -2.25
CA ALA A 193 1.91 -10.01 -0.81
C ALA A 193 2.51 -8.84 -0.02
N LEU A 194 3.72 -8.43 -0.37
CA LEU A 194 4.43 -7.32 0.26
C LEU A 194 3.84 -5.96 -0.09
N ALA A 195 3.55 -5.71 -1.37
CA ALA A 195 2.89 -4.50 -1.85
C ALA A 195 1.51 -4.32 -1.22
N ARG A 196 0.75 -5.41 -1.01
CA ARG A 196 -0.55 -5.40 -0.33
C ARG A 196 -0.43 -5.36 1.20
N GLY A 197 0.75 -5.20 1.78
CA GLY A 197 0.92 -5.12 3.24
C GLY A 197 0.65 -6.42 4.00
N ARG A 198 0.64 -7.57 3.33
CA ARG A 198 0.39 -8.90 3.94
C ARG A 198 1.68 -9.61 4.37
N ALA A 199 2.84 -9.06 4.01
CA ALA A 199 4.15 -9.65 4.30
C ALA A 199 4.79 -9.13 5.60
N PHE A 200 4.11 -8.29 6.37
CA PHE A 200 4.63 -7.85 7.67
C PHE A 200 4.48 -8.93 8.74
N VAL A 201 5.41 -8.92 9.69
CA VAL A 201 5.39 -9.68 10.94
C VAL A 201 5.48 -8.66 12.07
N VAL A 202 4.49 -8.68 12.96
CA VAL A 202 4.46 -7.86 14.17
C VAL A 202 5.01 -8.69 15.33
N SER A 203 5.86 -8.13 16.17
CA SER A 203 6.45 -8.84 17.32
C SER A 203 5.54 -8.87 18.56
N ASP A 204 4.61 -7.92 18.69
CA ASP A 204 3.62 -7.88 19.77
C ASP A 204 2.36 -8.68 19.41
N GLU A 205 2.04 -9.70 20.21
CA GLU A 205 0.87 -10.56 20.03
C GLU A 205 -0.48 -9.83 20.14
N ASN A 206 -0.50 -8.65 20.77
CA ASN A 206 -1.71 -7.83 20.93
C ASN A 206 -1.93 -6.85 19.78
N VAL A 207 -0.99 -6.79 18.83
CA VAL A 207 -1.01 -5.86 17.70
C VAL A 207 -1.12 -6.64 16.40
N THR A 208 -2.15 -6.32 15.64
CA THR A 208 -2.35 -6.88 14.29
C THR A 208 -2.21 -5.77 13.26
N LEU A 209 -1.62 -6.12 12.11
CA LEU A 209 -1.50 -5.22 10.98
C LEU A 209 -2.24 -5.83 9.79
N ARG A 210 -3.12 -5.07 9.17
CA ARG A 210 -3.88 -5.50 8.00
C ARG A 210 -4.03 -4.37 6.99
N PRO A 211 -4.28 -4.68 5.71
CA PRO A 211 -4.69 -3.66 4.74
C PRO A 211 -5.92 -2.93 5.28
N TRP A 212 -5.87 -1.60 5.29
CA TRP A 212 -7.01 -0.79 5.70
C TRP A 212 -8.12 -0.93 4.67
N ARG A 213 -9.32 -1.11 5.19
CA ARG A 213 -10.56 -1.20 4.45
C ARG A 213 -11.48 -0.12 5.04
N PRO A 214 -12.12 0.74 4.24
CA PRO A 214 -13.12 1.67 4.75
C PRO A 214 -14.11 0.95 5.67
N ALA A 215 -14.66 1.60 6.68
CA ALA A 215 -15.69 1.01 7.56
C ALA A 215 -17.00 0.61 6.83
N THR A 216 -17.07 0.85 5.52
CA THR A 216 -18.11 0.39 4.59
C THR A 216 -17.75 -0.90 3.84
N GLU A 217 -16.49 -1.33 3.90
CA GLU A 217 -16.05 -2.64 3.43
C GLU A 217 -16.38 -3.67 4.49
N LEU A 218 -17.32 -4.50 4.09
CA LEU A 218 -17.97 -5.50 4.89
C LEU A 218 -16.97 -6.57 5.34
N GLU A 219 -17.34 -7.33 6.37
CA GLU A 219 -16.56 -8.49 6.79
C GLU A 219 -16.20 -9.38 5.59
N GLU A 220 -15.09 -10.11 5.68
CA GLU A 220 -14.70 -11.01 4.60
C GLU A 220 -15.79 -12.05 4.34
N SER A 221 -16.11 -12.23 3.06
CA SER A 221 -17.07 -13.24 2.66
C SER A 221 -16.60 -14.63 3.10
N SER A 222 -17.51 -15.43 3.64
CA SER A 222 -17.21 -16.76 4.16
C SER A 222 -17.83 -17.84 3.29
N LEU A 223 -17.15 -18.99 3.16
CA LEU A 223 -17.70 -20.15 2.46
C LEU A 223 -18.61 -20.93 3.41
N ILE A 224 -19.91 -20.98 3.09
CA ILE A 224 -20.91 -21.74 3.83
C ILE A 224 -21.52 -22.79 2.91
N GLY A 225 -21.05 -24.03 3.04
CA GLY A 225 -21.47 -25.13 2.18
C GLY A 225 -21.06 -24.89 0.73
N SER A 226 -22.04 -24.77 -0.17
CA SER A 226 -21.82 -24.50 -1.60
C SER A 226 -22.00 -23.02 -1.98
N MET A 227 -22.14 -22.13 -0.99
CA MET A 227 -22.42 -20.72 -1.19
C MET A 227 -21.34 -19.86 -0.50
N ILE A 228 -21.03 -18.72 -1.09
CA ILE A 228 -20.32 -17.63 -0.43
C ILE A 228 -21.35 -16.75 0.26
N GLU A 229 -21.24 -16.62 1.58
CA GLU A 229 -21.90 -15.61 2.37
C GLU A 229 -21.09 -14.33 2.27
N MET A 230 -21.66 -13.31 1.66
CA MET A 230 -21.04 -12.00 1.48
C MET A 230 -21.87 -10.99 2.27
N PRO A 231 -21.33 -10.31 3.29
CA PRO A 231 -22.10 -9.30 3.97
C PRO A 231 -22.47 -8.18 2.99
N THR A 232 -23.57 -7.46 3.25
CA THR A 232 -24.11 -6.44 2.34
C THR A 232 -23.92 -5.02 2.86
N LEU A 233 -23.77 -4.03 1.96
CA LEU A 233 -23.40 -2.64 2.31
C LEU A 233 -24.38 -1.95 3.28
N CYS A 234 -25.54 -2.54 3.58
CA CYS A 234 -26.43 -2.04 4.63
C CYS A 234 -25.93 -2.35 6.06
N GLY A 235 -24.88 -3.17 6.22
CA GLY A 235 -24.26 -3.52 7.50
C GLY A 235 -25.12 -4.38 8.43
N LYS A 236 -26.21 -4.97 7.94
CA LYS A 236 -27.18 -5.72 8.75
C LYS A 236 -27.54 -7.10 8.21
N HIS A 237 -27.31 -7.33 6.93
CA HIS A 237 -27.71 -8.55 6.25
C HIS A 237 -26.55 -9.09 5.44
N VAL A 238 -26.73 -10.32 4.95
CA VAL A 238 -25.80 -11.01 4.08
C VAL A 238 -26.51 -11.38 2.77
N ALA A 239 -25.76 -11.43 1.69
CA ALA A 239 -26.19 -11.95 0.41
C ALA A 239 -25.40 -13.24 0.13
N TYR A 240 -26.03 -14.17 -0.59
CA TYR A 240 -25.39 -15.42 -0.95
C TYR A 240 -25.20 -15.51 -2.46
N TYR A 241 -24.06 -16.05 -2.88
CA TYR A 241 -23.83 -16.45 -4.27
C TYR A 241 -23.09 -17.79 -4.36
N PRO A 242 -23.23 -18.54 -5.46
CA PRO A 242 -22.61 -19.86 -5.58
C PRO A 242 -21.08 -19.80 -5.48
N ALA A 243 -20.49 -20.70 -4.69
CA ALA A 243 -19.03 -20.77 -4.52
C ALA A 243 -18.28 -21.08 -5.83
N ASP A 244 -18.93 -21.77 -6.76
CA ASP A 244 -18.37 -22.05 -8.07
C ASP A 244 -17.96 -20.76 -8.80
N LEU A 245 -18.76 -19.69 -8.71
CA LEU A 245 -18.42 -18.40 -9.34
C LEU A 245 -17.16 -17.78 -8.75
N PHE A 246 -16.93 -17.96 -7.45
CA PHE A 246 -15.68 -17.51 -6.80
C PHE A 246 -14.47 -18.32 -7.31
N PHE A 247 -14.59 -19.66 -7.39
CA PHE A 247 -13.50 -20.50 -7.89
C PHE A 247 -13.20 -20.26 -9.37
N GLU A 248 -14.21 -19.92 -10.17
CA GLU A 248 -14.02 -19.53 -11.56
C GLU A 248 -13.33 -18.17 -11.69
N ALA A 249 -13.64 -17.21 -10.81
CA ALA A 249 -12.96 -15.91 -10.78
C ALA A 249 -11.48 -16.02 -10.38
N GLN A 250 -11.12 -16.95 -9.48
CA GLN A 250 -9.72 -17.31 -9.20
C GLN A 250 -8.99 -17.88 -10.43
N GLN A 251 -9.73 -18.44 -11.39
CA GLN A 251 -9.19 -18.93 -12.67
C GLN A 251 -9.27 -17.88 -13.79
N GLY A 252 -9.60 -16.63 -13.47
CA GLY A 252 -9.70 -15.53 -14.42
C GLY A 252 -11.01 -15.47 -15.22
N ARG A 253 -12.07 -16.17 -14.79
CA ARG A 253 -13.41 -16.07 -15.38
C ARG A 253 -14.33 -15.22 -14.48
N PHE A 254 -14.65 -14.01 -14.92
CA PHE A 254 -15.39 -13.03 -14.12
C PHE A 254 -16.87 -12.95 -14.49
N TYR A 255 -17.71 -12.71 -13.50
CA TYR A 255 -19.16 -12.69 -13.60
C TYR A 255 -19.75 -11.42 -13.00
N TRP A 256 -20.83 -10.97 -13.60
CA TRP A 256 -21.68 -9.90 -13.11
C TRP A 256 -23.06 -10.47 -12.81
N PHE A 257 -23.58 -10.23 -11.61
CA PHE A 257 -24.92 -10.64 -11.25
C PHE A 257 -25.54 -9.70 -10.23
N MET A 258 -26.87 -9.67 -10.21
CA MET A 258 -27.62 -8.83 -9.27
C MET A 258 -28.15 -9.68 -8.13
N THR A 259 -28.18 -9.10 -6.94
CA THR A 259 -28.86 -9.66 -5.77
C THR A 259 -29.56 -8.56 -4.99
N GLY A 260 -30.46 -8.95 -4.08
CA GLY A 260 -31.22 -8.03 -3.26
C GLY A 260 -30.99 -8.26 -1.77
N CYS A 261 -30.98 -7.18 -1.00
CA CYS A 261 -31.03 -7.21 0.45
C CYS A 261 -32.47 -7.37 0.94
N GLU A 262 -32.67 -7.96 2.12
CA GLU A 262 -33.98 -7.95 2.80
C GLU A 262 -34.50 -6.53 3.11
N CYS A 263 -33.60 -5.54 3.18
CA CYS A 263 -33.98 -4.14 3.34
C CYS A 263 -34.38 -3.44 2.03
N GLY A 264 -34.49 -4.16 0.91
CA GLY A 264 -34.93 -3.64 -0.38
C GLY A 264 -33.84 -2.98 -1.25
N ILE A 265 -32.59 -2.95 -0.78
CA ILE A 265 -31.45 -2.44 -1.54
C ILE A 265 -31.03 -3.47 -2.59
N GLY A 266 -30.82 -3.04 -3.83
CA GLY A 266 -30.25 -3.87 -4.88
C GLY A 266 -28.72 -3.78 -4.90
N TYR A 267 -28.05 -4.89 -5.20
CA TYR A 267 -26.61 -4.94 -5.37
C TYR A 267 -26.24 -5.51 -6.73
N LEU A 268 -25.30 -4.85 -7.41
CA LEU A 268 -24.57 -5.40 -8.54
C LEU A 268 -23.26 -5.98 -8.00
N ILE A 269 -23.05 -7.27 -8.21
CA ILE A 269 -21.88 -8.01 -7.78
C ILE A 269 -21.01 -8.31 -8.98
N HIS A 270 -19.73 -7.98 -8.88
CA HIS A 270 -18.68 -8.34 -9.84
C HIS A 270 -17.68 -9.25 -9.16
N THR A 271 -17.48 -10.47 -9.67
CA THR A 271 -16.42 -11.35 -9.15
C THR A 271 -15.07 -10.95 -9.74
N GLU A 272 -14.06 -10.83 -8.90
CA GLU A 272 -12.67 -10.55 -9.26
C GLU A 272 -11.74 -11.63 -8.69
N HIS A 273 -10.45 -11.55 -9.00
CA HIS A 273 -9.48 -12.57 -8.58
C HIS A 273 -9.33 -12.64 -7.04
N ASP A 274 -9.64 -11.59 -6.31
CA ASP A 274 -9.48 -11.50 -4.86
C ASP A 274 -10.79 -11.51 -4.07
N GLY A 275 -11.94 -11.65 -4.74
CA GLY A 275 -13.24 -11.67 -4.07
C GLY A 275 -14.37 -11.22 -4.98
N ALA A 276 -15.40 -10.64 -4.38
CA ALA A 276 -16.52 -10.05 -5.09
C ALA A 276 -16.67 -8.58 -4.68
N HIS A 277 -16.74 -7.69 -5.66
CA HIS A 277 -16.99 -6.27 -5.46
C HIS A 277 -18.47 -5.97 -5.62
N THR A 278 -18.99 -5.12 -4.74
CA THR A 278 -20.42 -4.78 -4.71
C THR A 278 -20.63 -3.31 -4.97
N LYS A 279 -21.56 -2.98 -5.86
CA LYS A 279 -22.12 -1.64 -6.02
C LYS A 279 -23.60 -1.66 -5.60
N ALA A 280 -23.98 -0.77 -4.68
CA ALA A 280 -25.38 -0.62 -4.25
C ALA A 280 -26.16 0.33 -5.17
N ALA A 281 -27.45 0.06 -5.34
CA ALA A 281 -28.44 1.00 -5.86
C ALA A 281 -29.64 1.06 -4.92
N GLU A 282 -30.34 2.19 -4.87
CA GLU A 282 -31.48 2.37 -3.95
C GLU A 282 -32.59 1.35 -4.22
N THR A 283 -32.78 0.96 -5.49
CA THR A 283 -33.63 -0.17 -5.87
C THR A 283 -32.97 -1.05 -6.93
N PRO A 284 -33.28 -2.36 -7.01
CA PRO A 284 -32.73 -3.27 -8.01
C PRO A 284 -32.95 -2.81 -9.46
N GLU A 285 -34.03 -2.08 -9.74
CA GLU A 285 -34.36 -1.59 -11.08
C GLU A 285 -33.39 -0.52 -11.58
N GLN A 286 -32.67 0.16 -10.69
CA GLN A 286 -31.71 1.23 -11.03
C GLN A 286 -30.34 0.70 -11.47
N ILE A 287 -30.09 -0.60 -11.34
CA ILE A 287 -28.78 -1.21 -11.62
C ILE A 287 -28.53 -1.40 -13.12
N GLY A 288 -29.58 -1.36 -13.94
CA GLY A 288 -29.52 -1.58 -15.40
C GLY A 288 -29.87 -0.36 -16.28
N ALA A 289 -29.95 0.84 -15.71
CA ALA A 289 -30.19 2.11 -16.43
C ALA A 289 -28.87 2.86 -16.68
#